data_AF-A0A4Z0RYS0-F1
#
_entry.id   AF-A0A4Z0RYS0-F1
#
_cell.length_a   1.000
_cell.length_b   1.000
_cell.length_c   1.000
_cell.angle_alpha   90.00
_cell.angle_beta   90.00
_cell.angle_gamma   90.00
#
_symmetry.space_group_name_H-M   'P 1'
#
loop_
_entity.id
_entity.type
_entity.pdbx_description
1 polymer ?
#
loop_
_entity_poly.entity_id
_entity_poly.type
_entity_poly.pdbx_seq_one_letter_code
_entity_poly.pdbx_strand_id
1 'polypeptide(L)' 'SLNKRQHVYAHEFKGKRYDIGSKIGFLTTNIEYGLNHPQTGESLKQYIKDLAATLD' A
#
# COMPACT_ATOMS: atom_id res chain seq x y z
N SER A 1 -4.39 12.75 -30.05
CA SER A 1 -4.83 12.12 -28.80
C SER A 1 -5.77 10.97 -29.12
N LEU A 2 -5.61 9.83 -28.44
CA LEU A 2 -6.37 8.59 -28.70
C LEU A 2 -7.89 8.80 -28.63
N ASN A 3 -8.33 9.65 -27.69
CA ASN A 3 -9.73 10.02 -27.46
C ASN A 3 -10.41 10.79 -28.61
N LYS A 4 -9.67 11.22 -29.65
CA LYS A 4 -10.25 11.86 -30.85
C LYS A 4 -10.59 10.86 -31.95
N ARG A 5 -10.09 9.62 -31.86
CA ARG A 5 -10.25 8.57 -32.88
C ARG A 5 -11.10 7.39 -32.39
N GLN A 6 -11.26 7.25 -31.08
CA GLN A 6 -11.90 6.12 -30.43
C GLN A 6 -12.59 6.57 -29.13
N HIS A 7 -13.65 5.86 -28.73
CA HIS A 7 -14.29 6.10 -27.44
C HIS A 7 -13.36 5.70 -26.29
N VAL A 8 -13.23 6.59 -25.30
CA VAL A 8 -12.47 6.36 -24.08
C VAL A 8 -13.45 6.46 -22.92
N TYR A 9 -13.48 5.44 -22.08
CA TYR A 9 -14.35 5.36 -20.91
C TYR A 9 -13.50 5.35 -19.64
N ALA A 10 -13.96 6.04 -18.61
CA ALA A 10 -13.40 5.93 -17.27
C ALA A 10 -14.15 4.83 -16.51
N HIS A 11 -13.40 3.96 -15.84
CA HIS A 11 -13.96 2.99 -14.90
C HIS A 11 -13.61 3.43 -13.49
N GLU A 12 -14.64 3.63 -12.67
CA GLU A 12 -14.45 3.86 -11.24
C GLU A 12 -14.12 2.53 -10.56
N PHE A 13 -12.85 2.38 -10.21
CA PHE A 13 -12.40 1.22 -9.45
C PHE A 13 -12.86 1.32 -7.99
N LYS A 14 -13.52 0.26 -7.49
CA LYS A 14 -13.90 0.12 -6.09
C LYS A 14 -12.90 -0.76 -5.36
N GLY A 15 -12.09 -0.16 -4.50
CA GLY A 15 -11.12 -0.87 -3.67
C GLY A 15 -10.00 0.04 -3.17
N LYS A 16 -9.06 -0.53 -2.42
CA LYS A 16 -7.85 0.18 -2.00
C LYS A 16 -6.80 0.10 -3.10
N ARG A 17 -6.28 1.25 -3.51
CA ARG A 17 -5.16 1.35 -4.45
C ARG A 17 -3.91 1.79 -3.70
N TYR A 18 -2.80 1.12 -3.99
CA TYR A 18 -1.50 1.43 -3.44
C TYR A 18 -0.65 2.12 -4.50
N ASP A 19 -0.07 3.27 -4.16
CA ASP A 19 0.87 3.97 -5.04
C ASP A 19 2.30 3.49 -4.79
N ILE A 20 2.64 2.35 -5.38
CA ILE A 20 3.99 1.77 -5.31
C ILE A 20 5.01 2.48 -6.22
N GLY A 21 4.59 3.51 -6.96
CA GLY A 21 5.50 4.31 -7.80
C GLY A 21 6.39 5.24 -6.97
N SER A 22 6.01 5.51 -5.71
CA SER A 22 6.80 6.29 -4.76
C SER A 22 7.56 5.39 -3.78
N LYS A 23 8.73 5.85 -3.32
CA LYS A 23 9.53 5.11 -2.32
C LYS A 23 8.76 4.89 -1.02
N ILE A 24 8.06 5.92 -0.54
CA ILE A 24 7.29 5.83 0.69
C ILE A 24 6.09 4.90 0.51
N GLY A 25 5.38 4.98 -0.61
CA GLY A 25 4.24 4.12 -0.91
C GLY A 25 4.64 2.65 -1.04
N PHE A 26 5.82 2.36 -1.60
CA PHE A 26 6.37 0.99 -1.58
C PHE A 26 6.57 0.47 -0.16
N LEU A 27 7.20 1.26 0.73
CA LEU A 27 7.47 0.86 2.11
C LEU A 27 6.17 0.65 2.91
N THR A 28 5.25 1.61 2.86
CA THR A 28 3.99 1.52 3.61
C THR A 28 3.11 0.39 3.12
N THR A 29 3.04 0.14 1.81
CA THR A 29 2.30 -0.99 1.24
C THR A 29 2.83 -2.32 1.76
N ASN A 30 4.16 -2.50 1.78
CA ASN A 30 4.76 -3.74 2.30
C ASN A 30 4.46 -3.95 3.78
N ILE A 31 4.50 -2.88 4.59
CA ILE A 31 4.12 -2.95 6.01
C ILE A 31 2.66 -3.38 6.15
N GLU A 32 1.74 -2.74 5.43
CA GLU A 32 0.31 -3.06 5.53
C GLU A 32 -0.01 -4.50 5.11
N TYR A 33 0.58 -4.99 4.02
CA TYR A 33 0.41 -6.39 3.61
C TYR A 33 1.06 -7.35 4.60
N GLY A 34 2.25 -7.02 5.10
CA GLY A 34 2.98 -7.81 6.08
C GLY A 34 2.20 -7.98 7.39
N LEU A 35 1.50 -6.93 7.83
CA LEU A 35 0.66 -6.96 9.04
C LEU A 35 -0.53 -7.92 8.93
N ASN A 36 -0.99 -8.22 7.71
CA ASN A 36 -2.06 -9.16 7.45
C ASN A 36 -1.56 -10.59 7.19
N HIS A 37 -0.25 -10.83 7.18
CA HIS A 37 0.31 -12.15 6.87
C HIS A 37 0.13 -13.13 8.05
N PRO A 38 -0.40 -14.35 7.82
CA PRO A 38 -0.80 -15.27 8.89
C PRO A 38 0.35 -15.76 9.79
N GLN A 39 1.58 -15.77 9.28
CA GLN A 39 2.74 -16.28 10.03
C GLN A 39 3.62 -15.17 10.62
N THR A 40 3.60 -13.98 10.02
CA THR A 40 4.57 -12.91 10.35
C THR A 40 3.91 -11.63 10.85
N GLY A 41 2.59 -11.49 10.70
CA GLY A 41 1.86 -10.28 11.02
C GLY A 41 1.95 -9.91 12.50
N GLU A 42 1.82 -10.87 13.42
CA GLU A 42 1.86 -10.57 14.85
C GLU A 42 3.28 -10.13 15.29
N SER A 43 4.32 -10.82 14.81
CA SER A 43 5.71 -10.43 15.08
C SER A 43 6.04 -9.05 14.49
N LEU A 44 5.59 -8.76 13.27
CA LEU A 44 5.78 -7.46 12.64
C LEU A 44 5.05 -6.34 13.39
N LYS A 45 3.81 -6.61 13.83
CA LYS A 45 3.02 -5.67 14.62
C LYS A 45 3.70 -5.32 15.94
N GLN A 46 4.26 -6.31 16.63
CA GLN A 46 5.00 -6.07 17.86
C GLN A 46 6.26 -5.23 17.58
N TYR A 47 7.03 -5.61 16.57
CA TYR A 47 8.22 -4.86 16.16
C TYR A 47 7.94 -3.38 15.86
N ILE A 48 6.85 -3.09 15.13
CA ILE A 48 6.47 -1.70 14.80
C ILE A 48 6.10 -0.91 16.06
N LYS A 49 5.40 -1.52 17.03
CA LYS A 49 5.07 -0.86 18.30
C LYS A 49 6.32 -0.54 19.11
N ASP A 50 7.25 -1.48 19.19
CA ASP A 50 8.51 -1.31 19.92
C ASP A 50 9.37 -0.23 19.26
N LEU A 51 9.44 -0.23 17.91
CA LEU A 51 10.12 0.81 17.15
C LEU A 51 9.46 2.19 17.35
N ALA A 52 8.13 2.27 17.34
CA ALA A 52 7.44 3.53 17.55
C ALA A 52 7.71 4.15 18.94
N ALA A 53 7.96 3.32 19.95
CA ALA A 53 8.33 3.80 21.28
C ALA A 53 9.76 4.37 21.36
N THR A 54 10.61 4.10 20.36
CA THR A 54 11.98 4.62 20.28
C THR A 54 12.17 5.72 19.24
N LEU A 55 11.11 6.05 18.50
CA LEU A 55 11.09 7.19 17.59
C LEU A 55 10.73 8.46 18.36
N ASP A 56 11.58 9.48 18.24
CA ASP A 56 11.39 10.81 18.85
C ASP A 56 10.20 11.58 18.28
#